data_AF-A0A353IPQ1-F1
#
_entry.id   AF-A0A353IPQ1-F1
#
_cell.length_a   1.000
_cell.length_b   1.000
_cell.length_c   1.000
_cell.angle_alpha   90.00
_cell.angle_beta   90.00
_cell.angle_gamma   90.00
#
_symmetry.space_group_name_H-M   'P 1'
#
loop_
_entity.id
_entity.type
_entity.pdbx_description
1 polymer ?
#
loop_
_entity_poly.entity_id
_entity_poly.type
_entity_poly.pdbx_seq_one_letter_code
_entity_poly.pdbx_strand_id
1 'polypeptide(L)' 'MESEEIRELRAVLSRLKQEHRDLDSAINALEQSGRADALQLKRLKKKKLFLRDEIFRIEDELLPDIIA' A
#
# COMPACT_ATOMS: atom_id res chain seq x y z
N MET A 1 20.90 5.04 18.01
CA MET A 1 19.44 5.07 18.23
C MET A 1 18.84 5.36 16.88
N GLU A 2 17.94 4.52 16.39
CA GLU A 2 17.17 4.83 15.18
C GLU A 2 16.45 6.18 15.40
N SER A 3 16.53 7.08 14.42
CA SER A 3 15.90 8.40 14.55
C SER A 3 14.38 8.24 14.70
N GLU A 4 13.74 9.16 15.41
CA GLU A 4 12.28 9.13 15.59
C GLU A 4 11.57 9.20 14.23
N GLU A 5 12.14 9.94 13.27
CA GLU A 5 11.68 10.03 11.88
C GLU A 5 11.67 8.67 11.17
N ILE A 6 12.73 7.86 11.29
CA ILE A 6 12.76 6.51 10.69
C ILE A 6 11.69 5.61 11.33
N ARG A 7 11.48 5.73 12.65
CA ARG A 7 10.43 4.95 13.34
C ARG A 7 9.03 5.33 12.86
N GLU A 8 8.77 6.61 12.69
CA GLU A 8 7.52 7.12 12.14
C GLU A 8 7.30 6.62 10.70
N LEU A 9 8.30 6.74 9.83
CA LEU A 9 8.25 6.25 8.45
C LEU A 9 7.98 4.74 8.39
N ARG A 10 8.62 3.93 9.25
CA ARG A 10 8.34 2.48 9.35
C ARG A 10 6.92 2.19 9.81
N ALA A 11 6.38 2.97 10.75
CA ALA A 11 5.01 2.83 11.22
C ALA A 11 4.00 3.16 10.11
N VAL A 12 4.24 4.24 9.37
CA VAL A 12 3.44 4.62 8.20
C VAL A 12 3.53 3.54 7.12
N LEU A 13 4.73 3.04 6.81
CA LEU A 13 4.94 1.97 5.84
C LEU A 13 4.15 0.72 6.20
N SER A 14 4.20 0.30 7.47
CA SER A 14 3.44 -0.87 7.96
C SER A 14 1.93 -0.68 7.77
N ARG A 15 1.41 0.51 8.09
CA ARG A 15 0.00 0.86 7.90
C ARG A 15 -0.40 0.82 6.42
N LEU A 16 0.39 1.42 5.53
CA LEU A 16 0.11 1.44 4.10
C LEU A 16 0.15 0.02 3.50
N LYS A 17 1.12 -0.80 3.91
CA LYS A 17 1.20 -2.22 3.51
C LYS A 17 -0.03 -3.01 3.96
N GLN A 18 -0.54 -2.74 5.16
CA GLN A 18 -1.78 -3.36 5.63
C GLN A 18 -2.97 -2.93 4.76
N GLU A 19 -3.15 -1.62 4.56
CA GLU A 19 -4.25 -1.09 3.75
C GLU A 19 -4.21 -1.62 2.30
N HIS A 20 -3.01 -1.74 1.72
CA HIS A 20 -2.83 -2.32 0.39
C HIS A 20 -3.26 -3.78 0.32
N ARG A 21 -2.94 -4.60 1.34
CA ARG A 21 -3.35 -6.02 1.42
C ARG A 21 -4.86 -6.17 1.63
N ASP A 22 -5.44 -5.32 2.47
CA ASP A 22 -6.90 -5.33 2.71
C ASP A 22 -7.64 -4.95 1.43
N LEU A 23 -7.14 -3.95 0.69
CA LEU A 23 -7.70 -3.53 -0.57
C LEU A 23 -7.60 -4.61 -1.66
N ASP A 24 -6.49 -5.35 -1.70
CA ASP A 24 -6.33 -6.50 -2.59
C ASP A 24 -7.36 -7.59 -2.29
N SER A 25 -7.54 -7.92 -1.02
CA SER A 25 -8.54 -8.90 -0.57
C SER A 25 -9.96 -8.46 -0.94
N ALA A 26 -10.28 -7.17 -0.79
CA ALA A 26 -11.57 -6.61 -1.18
C ALA A 26 -11.80 -6.66 -2.70
N ILE A 27 -10.77 -6.40 -3.51
CA ILE A 27 -10.84 -6.53 -4.97
C ILE A 27 -11.11 -7.98 -5.35
N ASN A 28 -10.36 -8.93 -4.78
CA ASN A 28 -10.52 -10.36 -5.06
C ASN A 28 -11.92 -10.87 -4.70
N ALA A 29 -12.43 -10.49 -3.53
CA ALA A 29 -13.79 -10.84 -3.11
C ALA A 29 -14.85 -10.25 -4.05
N LEU A 30 -14.66 -9.00 -4.48
CA LEU A 30 -15.58 -8.34 -5.40
C LEU A 30 -15.56 -9.02 -6.78
N GLU A 31 -14.39 -9.34 -7.33
CA GLU A 31 -14.25 -10.06 -8.59
C GLU A 31 -14.90 -11.45 -8.55
N GLN A 32 -14.72 -12.19 -7.46
CA GLN A 32 -15.32 -13.51 -7.26
C GLN A 32 -16.85 -13.47 -7.10
N SER A 33 -17.40 -12.36 -6.60
CA SER A 33 -18.85 -12.22 -6.41
C SER A 33 -19.64 -12.17 -7.73
N GLY A 34 -18.98 -11.94 -8.88
CA GLY A 34 -19.62 -11.85 -10.20
C GLY A 34 -20.58 -10.67 -10.40
N ARG A 35 -20.80 -9.85 -9.35
CA ARG A 35 -21.69 -8.66 -9.35
C ARG A 35 -20.90 -7.35 -9.35
N ALA A 36 -19.60 -7.42 -9.59
CA ALA A 36 -18.72 -6.28 -9.52
C ALA A 36 -19.02 -5.27 -10.63
N ASP A 37 -19.39 -4.04 -10.24
CA ASP A 37 -19.39 -2.92 -11.17
C ASP A 37 -17.94 -2.64 -11.62
N ALA A 38 -17.72 -2.65 -12.95
CA ALA A 38 -16.43 -2.37 -13.56
C ALA A 38 -15.87 -1.00 -13.12
N LEU A 39 -16.73 -0.02 -12.84
CA LEU A 39 -16.33 1.28 -12.34
C LEU A 39 -15.82 1.19 -10.89
N GLN A 40 -16.47 0.40 -10.04
CA GLN A 40 -16.04 0.18 -8.67
C GLN A 40 -14.69 -0.54 -8.63
N LEU A 41 -14.52 -1.61 -9.41
CA LEU A 41 -13.24 -2.31 -9.54
C LEU A 41 -12.12 -1.38 -10.03
N LYS A 42 -12.41 -0.53 -11.03
CA LYS A 42 -11.44 0.44 -11.54
C LYS A 42 -11.00 1.44 -10.46
N ARG A 43 -11.93 1.92 -9.63
CA ARG A 43 -11.62 2.83 -8.51
C ARG A 43 -10.76 2.14 -7.45
N LEU A 44 -11.09 0.91 -7.06
CA LEU A 44 -10.33 0.13 -6.09
C LEU A 44 -8.91 -0.17 -6.59
N LYS A 45 -8.77 -0.62 -7.84
CA LYS A 45 -7.47 -0.87 -8.48
C LYS A 45 -6.62 0.41 -8.57
N LYS A 46 -7.25 1.55 -8.88
CA LYS A 46 -6.56 2.85 -8.87
C LYS A 46 -6.08 3.22 -7.47
N LYS A 47 -6.90 3.04 -6.43
CA LYS A 47 -6.49 3.25 -5.04
C LYS A 47 -5.33 2.33 -4.64
N LYS A 48 -5.38 1.06 -5.07
CA LYS A 48 -4.30 0.08 -4.83
C LYS A 48 -2.99 0.51 -5.46
N LEU A 49 -3.03 1.03 -6.69
CA LEU A 49 -1.86 1.57 -7.38
C LEU A 49 -1.24 2.74 -6.59
N PHE A 50 -2.05 3.70 -6.15
CA PHE A 50 -1.55 4.82 -5.32
C PHE A 50 -0.90 4.35 -4.02
N LEU A 51 -1.52 3.40 -3.30
CA LEU A 51 -0.94 2.85 -2.07
C LEU A 51 0.41 2.18 -2.35
N ARG A 52 0.52 1.44 -3.45
CA ARG A 52 1.77 0.81 -3.88
C ARG A 52 2.84 1.85 -4.17
N ASP A 53 2.51 2.91 -4.90
CA ASP A 53 3.46 3.97 -5.25
C ASP A 53 3.91 4.76 -3.99
N GLU A 54 3.02 4.93 -3.02
CA GLU A 54 3.34 5.52 -1.70
C GLU A 54 4.28 4.63 -0.88
N ILE A 55 3.98 3.32 -0.83
CA ILE A 55 4.83 2.32 -0.18
C ILE A 55 6.23 2.38 -0.78
N PHE A 56 6.35 2.37 -2.10
CA PHE A 56 7.65 2.44 -2.76
C PHE A 56 8.42 3.72 -2.43
N ARG A 57 7.75 4.86 -2.34
CA ARG A 57 8.42 6.12 -1.98
C ARG A 57 8.97 6.09 -0.57
N ILE A 58 8.19 5.60 0.40
CA ILE A 58 8.63 5.49 1.79
C ILE A 58 9.70 4.40 1.94
N GLU A 59 9.59 3.31 1.18
CA GLU A 59 10.66 2.31 1.11
C GLU A 59 11.94 2.92 0.57
N ASP A 60 11.89 3.70 -0.51
CA ASP A 60 13.05 4.37 -1.11
C ASP A 60 13.70 5.39 -0.16
N GLU A 61 12.89 6.06 0.69
CA GLU A 61 13.35 6.97 1.75
C GLU A 61 13.96 6.23 2.95
N LEU A 62 13.51 5.00 3.23
CA LEU A 62 14.05 4.11 4.26
C LEU A 62 15.22 3.24 3.78
N LEU A 63 15.35 3.04 2.47
CA LEU A 63 16.39 2.25 1.82
C LEU A 63 17.76 2.93 1.62
N PRO A 64 18.00 4.26 1.79
CA PRO A 64 19.34 4.81 1.59
C PRO A 64 20.32 4.26 2.65
N ASP A 65 19.81 3.76 3.79
CA ASP A 65 20.59 3.13 4.87
C ASP A 65 20.94 1.64 4.63
N ILE A 66 20.39 0.97 3.60
CA ILE A 66 20.61 -0.47 3.36
C ILE A 66 21.67 -0.74 2.28
N ILE A 67 22.01 0.28 1.46
CA ILE A 67 22.99 0.21 0.36
C ILE A 67 24.16 1.18 0.56
N ALA A 68 24.27 1.83 1.74
CA ALA A 68 25.37 2.72 2.11
C ALA A 68 26.46 2.01 2.93
#